data_AF-A0A924UZI5-F1
#
_entry.id   AF-A0A924UZI5-F1
#
_cell.length_a   1.000
_cell.length_b   1.000
_cell.length_c   1.000
_cell.angle_alpha   90.00
_cell.angle_beta   90.00
_cell.angle_gamma   90.00
#
_symmetry.space_group_name_H-M   'P 1'
#
loop_
_entity.id
_entity.type
_entity.pdbx_description
1 polymer ?
#
loop_
_entity_poly.entity_id
_entity_poly.type
_entity_poly.pdbx_seq_one_letter_code
_entity_poly.pdbx_strand_id
1 'polypeptide(L)'
;MDKKIVKKAGKYFTREDQHAIIQEMISNGLSKKAIWKKYTGQEEEHGQLLRWMKKLGYPIVGRPISTNFNNQGKTMPAKRKITITDQSEESFENLQLKKRIFELEKQLKDAELKAIAYSTMVDIAEKEFKIPIRKKLNTKP
;
A
#
# COMPACT_ATOMS: atom_id res chain seq x y z
N MET A 1 -10.18 14.37 26.56
CA MET A 1 -8.93 14.93 27.15
C MET A 1 -8.53 16.12 26.28
N ASP A 2 -9.03 17.29 26.62
CA ASP A 2 -8.81 18.51 25.83
C ASP A 2 -7.39 19.02 26.06
N LYS A 3 -6.51 18.68 25.12
CA LYS A 3 -5.14 19.19 25.13
C LYS A 3 -5.20 20.69 24.93
N LYS A 4 -4.76 21.46 25.93
CA LYS A 4 -4.64 22.93 25.85
C LYS A 4 -3.87 23.30 24.57
N ILE A 5 -4.56 23.95 23.64
CA ILE A 5 -3.98 24.40 22.37
C ILE A 5 -3.10 25.61 22.68
N VAL A 6 -1.83 25.37 22.96
CA VAL A 6 -0.85 26.46 23.08
C VAL A 6 -0.51 26.92 21.66
N LYS A 7 -0.82 28.18 21.36
CA LYS A 7 -0.45 28.83 20.08
C LYS A 7 1.07 28.89 19.99
N LYS A 8 1.68 27.94 19.29
CA LYS A 8 3.12 27.87 19.07
C LYS A 8 3.41 28.18 17.60
N ALA A 9 4.50 28.89 17.33
CA ALA A 9 4.98 29.00 15.96
C ALA A 9 5.31 27.59 15.44
N GLY A 10 5.05 27.34 14.15
CA GLY A 10 5.21 26.04 13.50
C GLY A 10 6.54 25.31 13.77
N LYS A 11 7.62 26.05 14.06
CA LYS A 11 8.94 25.50 14.40
C LYS A 11 8.99 24.75 15.75
N TYR A 12 8.09 25.05 16.69
CA TYR A 12 8.15 24.56 18.08
C TYR A 12 7.19 23.40 18.40
N PHE A 13 6.53 22.80 17.40
CA PHE A 13 5.70 21.63 17.62
C PHE A 13 6.54 20.37 17.78
N THR A 14 6.27 19.61 18.85
CA THR A 14 6.89 18.29 19.07
C THR A 14 6.38 17.28 18.05
N ARG A 15 7.06 16.14 17.88
CA ARG A 15 6.59 15.08 16.95
C ARG A 15 5.20 14.55 17.31
N GLU A 16 4.88 14.50 18.59
CA GLU A 16 3.57 14.07 19.10
C GLU A 16 2.49 15.09 18.77
N ASP A 17 2.78 16.38 18.94
CA ASP A 17 1.87 17.46 18.54
C ASP A 17 1.62 17.42 17.02
N GLN A 18 2.67 17.23 16.21
CA GLN A 18 2.55 17.11 14.76
C GLN A 18 1.64 15.94 14.34
N HIS A 19 1.75 14.79 15.02
CA HIS A 19 0.85 13.65 14.80
C HIS A 19 -0.58 14.00 15.13
N ALA A 20 -0.83 14.58 16.31
CA ALA A 20 -2.18 14.93 16.76
C ALA A 20 -2.86 15.93 15.80
N ILE A 21 -2.12 16.93 15.32
CA ILE A 21 -2.62 17.94 14.38
C ILE A 21 -2.99 17.29 13.03
N ILE A 22 -2.15 16.40 12.51
CA ILE A 22 -2.41 15.72 11.24
C ILE A 22 -3.57 14.71 11.37
N GLN A 23 -3.66 14.00 12.49
CA GLN A 23 -4.77 13.08 12.74
C GLN A 23 -6.11 13.82 12.81
N GLU A 24 -6.15 14.96 13.50
CA GLU A 24 -7.34 15.79 13.55
C GLU A 24 -7.73 16.32 12.15
N MET A 25 -6.75 16.61 11.28
CA MET A 25 -7.03 16.96 9.90
C MET A 25 -7.75 15.87 9.15
N ILE A 26 -7.25 14.65 9.28
CA ILE A 26 -7.77 13.49 8.57
C ILE A 26 -9.15 13.12 9.14
N SER A 27 -9.33 13.15 10.47
CA SER A 27 -10.59 12.79 11.11
C SER A 27 -11.70 13.79 10.80
N ASN A 28 -11.39 15.08 10.77
CA ASN A 28 -12.38 16.14 10.60
C ASN A 28 -12.52 16.59 9.14
N GLY A 29 -11.72 16.06 8.21
CA GLY A 29 -11.71 16.45 6.80
C GLY A 29 -11.40 17.94 6.58
N LEU A 30 -10.72 18.57 7.53
CA LEU A 30 -10.49 20.02 7.51
C LEU A 30 -9.40 20.39 6.51
N SER A 31 -9.53 21.56 5.88
CA SER A 31 -8.48 22.08 5.00
C SER A 31 -7.22 22.40 5.80
N LYS A 32 -6.06 22.28 5.15
CA LYS A 32 -4.76 22.55 5.76
C LYS A 32 -4.69 23.94 6.41
N LYS A 33 -5.26 24.95 5.73
CA LYS A 33 -5.35 26.33 6.23
C LYS A 33 -6.19 26.43 7.50
N ALA A 34 -7.32 25.73 7.57
CA ALA A 34 -8.23 25.79 8.72
C ALA A 34 -7.56 25.24 10.00
N ILE A 35 -6.81 24.15 9.86
CA ILE A 35 -6.11 23.53 10.99
C ILE A 35 -4.89 24.32 11.40
N TRP A 36 -4.16 24.84 10.41
CA TRP A 36 -3.05 25.74 10.69
C TRP A 36 -3.53 26.93 11.52
N LYS A 37 -4.60 27.60 11.09
CA LYS A 37 -5.23 28.70 11.81
C LYS A 37 -5.68 28.31 13.22
N LYS A 38 -6.21 27.10 13.41
CA LYS A 38 -6.61 26.58 14.73
C LYS A 38 -5.43 26.44 15.70
N TYR A 39 -4.29 25.96 15.23
CA TYR A 39 -3.15 25.61 16.08
C TYR A 39 -2.07 26.71 16.21
N THR A 40 -1.81 27.46 15.13
CA THR A 40 -0.79 28.52 15.10
C THR A 40 -1.40 29.92 15.18
N GLY A 41 -2.69 30.08 14.88
CA GLY A 41 -3.35 31.38 14.77
C GLY A 41 -2.97 32.15 13.50
N GLN A 42 -2.13 31.57 12.62
CA GLN A 42 -1.70 32.20 11.38
C GLN A 42 -2.56 31.72 10.20
N GLU A 43 -2.83 32.62 9.26
CA GLU A 43 -3.67 32.33 8.09
C GLU A 43 -2.93 31.62 6.96
N GLU A 44 -1.62 31.86 6.84
CA GLU A 44 -0.78 31.24 5.83
C GLU A 44 0.04 30.07 6.39
N GLU A 45 -0.06 28.94 5.71
CA GLU A 45 0.74 27.76 5.96
C GLU A 45 1.85 27.67 4.90
N HIS A 46 3.11 27.90 5.29
CA HIS A 46 4.27 27.77 4.40
C HIS A 46 4.67 26.30 4.18
N GLY A 47 3.72 25.42 3.86
CA GLY A 47 3.93 24.00 3.56
C GLY A 47 4.46 23.16 4.74
N GLN A 48 4.25 23.62 5.96
CA GLN A 48 4.76 22.93 7.16
C GLN A 48 4.02 21.62 7.43
N LEU A 49 2.70 21.57 7.23
CA LEU A 49 1.90 20.35 7.38
C LEU A 49 2.33 19.30 6.36
N LEU A 50 2.58 19.71 5.11
CA LEU A 50 3.12 18.82 4.08
C LEU A 50 4.49 18.24 4.46
N ARG A 51 5.38 19.07 5.02
CA ARG A 51 6.69 18.61 5.49
C ARG A 51 6.55 17.62 6.65
N TRP A 52 5.62 17.86 7.57
CA TRP A 52 5.34 16.94 8.67
C TRP A 52 4.73 15.63 8.16
N MET A 53 3.75 15.66 7.26
CA MET A 53 3.18 14.46 6.66
C MET A 53 4.25 13.60 6.00
N LYS A 54 5.15 14.21 5.21
CA LYS A 54 6.27 13.50 4.58
C LYS A 54 7.21 12.89 5.61
N LYS A 55 7.50 13.61 6.71
CA LYS A 55 8.39 13.15 7.78
C LYS A 55 7.77 12.03 8.63
N LEU A 56 6.45 12.02 8.78
CA LEU A 56 5.72 11.11 9.65
C LEU A 56 5.08 9.93 8.88
N GLY A 57 5.17 9.93 7.55
CA GLY A 57 4.71 8.81 6.71
C GLY A 57 3.21 8.80 6.41
N TYR A 58 2.51 9.93 6.60
CA TYR A 58 1.08 10.00 6.26
C TYR A 58 0.89 10.07 4.74
N PRO A 59 -0.03 9.26 4.16
CA PRO A 59 -0.30 9.28 2.72
C PRO A 59 -0.87 10.64 2.32
N ILE A 60 -0.24 11.29 1.34
CA ILE A 60 -0.73 12.57 0.78
C ILE A 60 -1.77 12.22 -0.28
N VAL A 61 -3.03 12.51 0.02
CA VAL A 61 -4.14 12.29 -0.92
C VAL A 61 -3.86 13.04 -2.23
N GLY A 62 -3.84 12.33 -3.36
CA GLY A 62 -3.63 12.90 -4.69
C GLY A 62 -2.19 13.02 -5.18
N ARG A 63 -1.18 12.53 -4.43
CA ARG A 63 0.18 12.41 -4.96
C ARG A 63 0.86 11.17 -4.37
N PRO A 64 1.33 10.21 -5.19
CA PRO A 64 2.11 9.09 -4.69
C PRO A 64 3.35 9.67 -3.99
N ILE A 65 3.53 9.33 -2.72
CA ILE A 65 4.75 9.67 -2.01
C ILE A 65 5.83 8.83 -2.65
N SER A 66 6.55 9.41 -3.63
CA SER A 66 7.84 8.86 -4.03
C SER A 66 8.77 9.03 -2.83
N THR A 67 8.80 8.02 -1.97
CA THR A 67 9.82 7.83 -0.93
C THR A 67 11.11 7.36 -1.58
N ASN A 68 11.55 8.02 -2.65
CA ASN A 68 12.94 7.95 -3.10
C ASN A 68 13.79 8.75 -2.10
N PHE A 69 13.91 8.20 -0.89
CA PHE A 69 14.92 8.53 0.11
C PHE A 69 16.25 7.91 -0.33
N ASN A 70 16.63 8.08 -1.60
CA ASN A 70 17.97 7.76 -2.04
C ASN A 70 18.81 9.01 -1.79
N ASN A 71 19.46 9.02 -0.64
CA ASN A 71 20.38 10.07 -0.20
C ASN A 71 21.70 9.93 -0.98
N GLN A 72 21.62 10.02 -2.31
CA GLN A 72 22.78 9.97 -3.21
C GLN A 72 22.98 11.34 -3.84
N GLY A 73 24.23 11.78 -3.82
CA GLY A 73 24.67 13.15 -3.96
C GLY A 73 24.16 13.90 -5.19
N LYS A 74 24.24 15.22 -5.07
CA LYS A 74 23.97 16.21 -6.11
C LYS A 74 24.55 15.79 -7.46
N THR A 75 23.69 15.47 -8.41
CA THR A 75 23.93 15.71 -9.83
C THR A 75 22.67 16.34 -10.43
N MET A 76 22.84 17.44 -11.16
CA MET A 76 21.75 18.20 -11.79
C MET A 76 21.22 17.41 -12.98
N PRO A 77 19.91 17.07 -13.08
CA PRO A 77 19.36 16.60 -14.34
C PRO A 77 18.95 17.80 -15.20
N ALA A 78 19.48 17.82 -16.43
CA ALA A 78 19.12 18.75 -17.48
C ALA A 78 17.61 18.75 -17.76
N LYS A 79 17.12 19.90 -18.29
CA LYS A 79 15.73 20.20 -18.70
C LYS A 79 14.94 18.95 -19.10
N ARG A 80 13.97 18.55 -18.28
CA ARG A 80 12.96 17.56 -18.65
C ARG A 80 11.92 18.22 -19.56
N LYS A 81 11.80 17.69 -20.78
CA LYS A 81 10.63 17.88 -21.63
C LYS A 81 9.41 17.34 -20.87
N ILE A 82 8.32 18.08 -20.95
CA ILE A 82 7.01 17.76 -20.37
C ILE A 82 6.51 16.44 -20.98
N THR A 83 6.39 15.40 -20.16
CA THR A 83 5.91 14.07 -20.54
C THR A 83 4.40 13.97 -20.32
N ILE A 84 3.65 13.82 -21.43
CA ILE A 84 2.24 13.42 -21.45
C ILE A 84 2.14 11.87 -21.53
N THR A 85 3.11 11.14 -20.97
CA THR A 85 3.25 9.67 -21.14
C THR A 85 2.87 8.84 -19.92
N ASP A 86 2.77 9.45 -18.73
CA ASP A 86 2.61 8.71 -17.47
C ASP A 86 1.25 7.96 -17.40
N GLN A 87 0.18 8.49 -17.98
CA GLN A 87 -1.13 7.82 -18.01
C GLN A 87 -1.17 6.59 -18.93
N SER A 88 -0.35 6.57 -19.99
CA SER A 88 -0.30 5.43 -20.92
C SER A 88 0.57 4.28 -20.40
N GLU A 89 1.61 4.58 -19.63
CA GLU A 89 2.50 3.58 -19.04
C GLU A 89 1.82 2.84 -17.88
N GLU A 90 1.11 3.57 -17.01
CA GLU A 90 0.28 2.96 -15.96
C GLU A 90 -0.81 2.05 -16.55
N SER A 91 -1.41 2.44 -17.68
CA SER A 91 -2.41 1.61 -18.38
C SER A 91 -1.81 0.30 -18.92
N PHE A 92 -0.60 0.36 -19.48
CA PHE A 92 0.09 -0.80 -20.01
C PHE A 92 0.57 -1.77 -18.91
N GLU A 93 1.12 -1.25 -17.81
CA GLU A 93 1.51 -2.04 -16.65
C GLU A 93 0.29 -2.74 -16.03
N ASN A 94 -0.82 -2.04 -15.86
CA ASN A 94 -2.07 -2.63 -15.40
C ASN A 94 -2.60 -3.73 -16.33
N LEU A 95 -2.44 -3.58 -17.65
CA LEU A 95 -2.81 -4.60 -18.62
C LEU A 95 -1.95 -5.86 -18.48
N GLN A 96 -0.64 -5.70 -18.28
CA GLN A 96 0.28 -6.81 -18.05
C GLN A 96 -0.04 -7.54 -16.74
N LEU A 97 -0.29 -6.78 -15.66
CA LEU A 97 -0.66 -7.35 -14.37
C LEU A 97 -1.95 -8.17 -14.47
N LYS A 98 -2.98 -7.67 -15.17
CA LYS A 98 -4.23 -8.41 -15.41
C LYS A 98 -4.00 -9.70 -16.20
N LYS A 99 -3.15 -9.67 -17.24
CA LYS A 99 -2.78 -10.87 -18.00
C LYS A 99 -2.10 -11.90 -17.10
N ARG A 100 -1.15 -11.46 -16.26
CA ARG A 100 -0.45 -12.34 -15.35
C ARG A 100 -1.37 -12.97 -14.33
N ILE A 101 -2.31 -12.20 -13.77
CA ILE A 101 -3.33 -12.73 -12.85
C ILE A 101 -4.17 -13.81 -13.53
N PHE A 102 -4.64 -13.54 -14.75
CA PHE A 102 -5.43 -14.51 -15.51
C PHE A 102 -4.67 -15.82 -15.79
N GLU A 103 -3.39 -15.73 -16.16
CA GLU A 103 -2.54 -16.90 -16.36
C GLU A 103 -2.35 -17.70 -15.07
N LEU A 104 -2.10 -17.02 -13.94
CA LEU A 104 -1.93 -17.67 -12.64
C LEU A 104 -3.22 -18.35 -12.18
N GLU A 105 -4.38 -17.70 -12.33
CA GLU A 105 -5.68 -18.29 -12.04
C GLU A 105 -5.96 -19.53 -12.89
N LYS A 106 -5.56 -19.50 -14.17
CA LYS A 106 -5.68 -20.67 -15.05
C LYS A 106 -4.79 -21.81 -14.57
N GLN A 107 -3.53 -21.55 -14.26
CA GLN A 107 -2.60 -22.56 -13.74
C GLN A 107 -3.10 -23.18 -12.43
N LEU A 108 -3.69 -22.37 -11.56
CA LEU A 108 -4.28 -22.82 -10.31
C LEU A 108 -5.44 -23.79 -10.57
N LYS A 109 -6.39 -23.41 -11.44
CA LYS A 109 -7.52 -24.28 -11.83
C LYS A 109 -7.05 -25.59 -12.45
N ASP A 110 -6.06 -25.54 -13.34
CA ASP A 110 -5.50 -26.74 -13.97
C ASP A 110 -4.82 -27.66 -12.94
N ALA A 111 -4.14 -27.10 -11.94
CA ALA A 111 -3.51 -27.86 -10.86
C ALA A 111 -4.55 -28.51 -9.93
N GLU A 112 -5.61 -27.79 -9.57
CA GLU A 112 -6.72 -28.32 -8.77
C GLU A 112 -7.43 -29.46 -9.49
N LEU A 113 -7.75 -29.27 -10.78
CA LEU A 113 -8.40 -30.29 -11.59
C LEU A 113 -7.52 -31.54 -11.72
N LYS A 114 -6.21 -31.36 -11.90
CA LYS A 114 -5.24 -32.45 -11.93
C LYS A 114 -5.19 -33.19 -10.59
N ALA A 115 -5.22 -32.49 -9.45
CA ALA A 115 -5.24 -33.10 -8.13
C ALA A 115 -6.52 -33.93 -7.91
N ILE A 116 -7.68 -33.40 -8.31
CA ILE A 116 -8.95 -34.12 -8.26
C ILE A 116 -8.89 -35.37 -9.14
N ALA A 117 -8.41 -35.25 -10.37
CA ALA A 117 -8.30 -36.37 -11.31
C ALA A 117 -7.35 -37.47 -10.80
N TYR A 118 -6.21 -37.10 -10.20
CA TYR A 118 -5.32 -38.09 -9.59
C TYR A 118 -5.94 -38.76 -8.36
N SER A 119 -6.63 -37.99 -7.51
CA SER A 119 -7.37 -38.54 -6.37
C SER A 119 -8.40 -39.56 -6.83
N THR A 120 -9.22 -39.23 -7.83
CA THR A 120 -10.26 -40.14 -8.34
C THR A 120 -9.68 -41.35 -9.04
N MET A 121 -8.58 -41.19 -9.79
CA MET A 121 -7.88 -42.31 -10.43
C MET A 121 -7.35 -43.30 -9.39
N VAL A 122 -6.78 -42.79 -8.28
CA VAL A 122 -6.35 -43.62 -7.16
C VAL A 122 -7.54 -44.36 -6.55
N ASP A 123 -8.67 -43.68 -6.32
CA ASP A 123 -9.87 -44.29 -5.73
C ASP A 123 -10.43 -45.41 -6.62
N ILE A 124 -10.44 -45.22 -7.95
CA ILE A 124 -10.83 -46.25 -8.92
C ILE A 124 -9.85 -47.42 -8.87
N ALA A 125 -8.54 -47.17 -8.86
CA ALA A 125 -7.53 -48.22 -8.84
C ALA A 125 -7.59 -49.06 -7.56
N GLU A 126 -7.79 -48.43 -6.39
CA GLU A 126 -7.98 -49.16 -5.12
C GLU A 126 -9.22 -50.05 -5.16
N LYS A 127 -10.31 -49.57 -5.77
CA LYS A 127 -11.57 -50.31 -5.89
C LYS A 127 -11.47 -51.51 -6.83
N GLU A 128 -10.91 -51.32 -8.03
CA GLU A 128 -10.86 -52.35 -9.07
C GLU A 128 -9.76 -53.39 -8.80
N PHE A 129 -8.57 -52.95 -8.39
CA PHE A 129 -7.42 -53.85 -8.19
C PHE A 129 -7.25 -54.33 -6.75
N LYS A 130 -8.00 -53.78 -5.79
CA LYS A 130 -7.94 -54.12 -4.34
C LYS A 130 -6.55 -53.93 -3.71
N ILE A 131 -5.74 -53.05 -4.29
CA ILE A 131 -4.41 -52.69 -3.78
C ILE A 131 -4.56 -51.39 -2.97
N PRO A 132 -4.16 -51.33 -1.69
CA PRO A 132 -4.19 -50.10 -0.92
C PRO A 132 -3.03 -49.18 -1.32
N ILE A 133 -3.34 -48.02 -1.91
CA ILE A 133 -2.36 -47.03 -2.40
C ILE A 133 -2.25 -45.86 -1.41
N ARG A 134 -3.37 -45.43 -0.81
CA ARG A 134 -3.40 -44.38 0.22
C ARG A 134 -2.91 -44.89 1.57
N LYS A 135 -2.20 -44.03 2.30
CA LYS A 135 -1.81 -44.27 3.70
C LYS A 135 -3.06 -44.47 4.56
N LYS A 136 -3.12 -45.59 5.29
CA LYS A 136 -4.16 -45.83 6.31
C LYS A 136 -3.86 -44.99 7.54
N LEU A 137 -4.87 -44.30 8.07
CA LEU A 137 -4.75 -43.43 9.25
C LEU A 137 -4.56 -44.21 10.57
N ASN A 138 -4.75 -45.53 10.56
CA ASN A 138 -4.84 -46.36 11.77
C ASN A 138 -3.50 -46.93 12.27
N THR A 139 -2.37 -46.26 11.98
CA THR A 139 -1.08 -46.72 12.51
C THR A 139 -0.89 -46.12 13.90
N LYS A 140 -0.79 -46.97 14.95
CA LYS A 140 -0.39 -46.52 16.30
C LYS A 140 0.95 -45.76 16.19
N PRO A 141 1.15 -44.67 16.95
CA PRO A 141 2.40 -43.92 16.96
C PRO A 141 3.58 -44.79 17.41
#